data_AF-A0AA94HL27-F1
#
_entry.id   AF-A0AA94HL27-F1
#
_cell.length_a   1.000
_cell.length_b   1.000
_cell.length_c   1.000
_cell.angle_alpha   90.00
_cell.angle_beta   90.00
_cell.angle_gamma   90.00
#
_symmetry.space_group_name_H-M   'P 1'
#
loop_
_entity.id
_entity.type
_entity.pdbx_description
1 polymer ?
#
loop_
_entity_poly.entity_id
_entity_poly.type
_entity_poly.pdbx_seq_one_letter_code
_entity_poly.pdbx_strand_id
1 'polypeptide(L)'
;MTDQPQPWDQPQGQQPDAGQQPQYGQYYGEPAQYGQQPQHGALGRYGQPPFGAPAPGYGQPQGQSHFGQPQYGQPQYGTAPYGQPGFAMQPPAPKRPALLPAALPMSGLSYPQAFRPFERRVGRWFIAWAIAIGFFMAGQIISLTLMLPGLVDFFATLDPTTMPTDETQLGMDFIESVVATPLGMVAVNMAWAAMIPGAIVAMAGFGKGAAGFAMSVVGRWRWSAVARSALVIVPIFAVYIGISLWMDPTLEWQWNPNWGLVIAVLLTTPLQSTGEEFTFRGLLPQLMGGWRVHRYVPALVMLLPVLLVMVLQPATWWLSLLALVAAAVGPWVLPGRFGTAVWTGVATGLLFGAMHAHPSIAATLQLALVGFTCSMLTYRTGGLEAASVLHTSNNVFIMVPLALTGTSAFSGQPVAGEDWLSTAITAAALGLAYLAVHFTMAKTQRFTTGSAAADMLEPRPVAPQQPAPASAY
;
A
#
# COMPACT_ATOMS: atom_id res chain seq x y z
N MET A 1 46.08 64.22 1.66
CA MET A 1 47.43 63.83 1.21
C MET A 1 47.41 62.30 1.17
N THR A 2 47.07 61.67 0.04
CA THR A 2 47.89 61.48 -1.19
C THR A 2 49.07 60.52 -0.95
N ASP A 3 49.33 59.47 -1.74
CA ASP A 3 48.63 58.90 -2.92
C ASP A 3 49.03 57.40 -3.09
N GLN A 4 48.44 56.71 -4.07
CA GLN A 4 48.85 55.36 -4.51
C GLN A 4 50.27 55.32 -5.12
N PRO A 5 50.81 54.12 -5.43
CA PRO A 5 50.80 53.74 -6.85
C PRO A 5 50.54 52.25 -7.19
N GLN A 6 49.91 52.06 -8.36
CA GLN A 6 49.99 50.92 -9.28
C GLN A 6 50.26 51.49 -10.70
N PRO A 7 50.46 50.71 -11.79
CA PRO A 7 50.73 49.26 -11.93
C PRO A 7 52.01 48.98 -12.81
N TRP A 8 52.28 47.71 -13.16
CA TRP A 8 53.01 47.32 -14.38
C TRP A 8 52.51 45.96 -14.92
N ASP A 9 52.67 45.72 -16.23
CA ASP A 9 51.80 44.88 -17.07
C ASP A 9 52.24 43.41 -17.37
N GLN A 10 51.21 42.55 -17.50
CA GLN A 10 50.91 41.50 -18.52
C GLN A 10 51.99 40.50 -19.03
N PRO A 11 51.59 39.27 -19.43
CA PRO A 11 50.97 39.04 -20.75
C PRO A 11 49.64 38.23 -20.72
N GLN A 12 48.79 38.49 -21.71
CA GLN A 12 47.53 37.78 -21.97
C GLN A 12 47.77 36.35 -22.50
N GLY A 13 47.08 35.36 -21.91
CA GLY A 13 46.93 34.01 -22.46
C GLY A 13 45.55 33.83 -23.09
N GLN A 14 45.49 33.29 -24.30
CA GLN A 14 44.31 33.32 -25.17
C GLN A 14 43.22 32.30 -24.78
N GLN A 15 41.95 32.71 -24.89
CA GLN A 15 40.81 31.79 -25.01
C GLN A 15 40.79 31.13 -26.39
N PRO A 16 40.40 29.85 -26.48
CA PRO A 16 39.76 29.29 -27.68
C PRO A 16 38.24 29.31 -27.51
N ASP A 17 37.54 29.96 -28.44
CA ASP A 17 36.08 29.88 -28.58
C ASP A 17 35.73 28.84 -29.67
N ALA A 18 35.00 27.80 -29.27
CA ALA A 18 34.33 26.81 -30.12
C ALA A 18 33.39 25.98 -29.21
N GLY A 19 32.12 25.70 -29.53
CA GLY A 19 31.47 25.76 -30.82
C GLY A 19 31.02 24.37 -31.24
N GLN A 20 29.71 24.22 -31.48
CA GLN A 20 28.96 23.04 -31.95
C GLN A 20 28.33 22.09 -30.90
N GLN A 21 27.00 22.19 -30.83
CA GLN A 21 26.08 21.14 -30.41
C GLN A 21 25.98 20.06 -31.52
N PRO A 22 25.72 18.79 -31.19
CA PRO A 22 25.15 17.84 -32.13
C PRO A 22 23.63 18.05 -32.25
N GLN A 23 23.20 18.73 -33.32
CA GLN A 23 21.81 18.67 -33.78
C GLN A 23 21.50 17.26 -34.32
N TYR A 24 20.36 16.69 -33.95
CA TYR A 24 19.71 15.63 -34.75
C TYR A 24 18.21 15.92 -34.92
N GLY A 25 17.90 16.56 -36.05
CA GLY A 25 16.67 16.37 -36.84
C GLY A 25 15.31 16.64 -36.17
N GLN A 26 14.82 17.87 -36.31
CA GLN A 26 13.37 18.04 -36.55
C GLN A 26 13.04 17.65 -38.00
N TYR A 27 11.91 16.97 -38.19
CA TYR A 27 11.18 16.95 -39.46
C TYR A 27 9.82 17.62 -39.23
N TYR A 28 9.56 18.70 -39.96
CA TYR A 28 8.26 19.39 -39.98
C TYR A 28 7.26 18.62 -40.88
N GLY A 29 5.98 18.63 -40.53
CA GLY A 29 4.93 17.98 -41.32
C GLY A 29 3.52 18.01 -40.72
N GLU A 30 2.95 19.20 -40.55
CA GLU A 30 1.49 19.41 -40.44
C GLU A 30 0.93 19.89 -41.79
N PRO A 31 -0.41 19.91 -42.02
CA PRO A 31 -1.45 18.97 -41.58
C PRO A 31 -2.38 18.56 -42.76
N ALA A 32 -3.16 17.48 -42.61
CA ALA A 32 -4.27 17.19 -43.54
C ALA A 32 -5.43 16.39 -42.91
N GLN A 33 -6.65 16.90 -43.05
CA GLN A 33 -7.90 16.18 -42.77
C GLN A 33 -8.50 15.54 -44.05
N TYR A 34 -9.53 14.71 -43.86
CA TYR A 34 -10.49 14.17 -44.83
C TYR A 34 -10.06 13.02 -45.76
N GLY A 35 -10.78 11.89 -45.64
CA GLY A 35 -11.44 11.31 -46.82
C GLY A 35 -11.42 9.78 -47.00
N GLN A 36 -12.61 9.25 -47.26
CA GLN A 36 -12.93 8.04 -48.05
C GLN A 36 -12.82 6.64 -47.39
N GLN A 37 -13.91 5.90 -47.56
CA GLN A 37 -14.06 4.45 -47.37
C GLN A 37 -13.50 3.69 -48.61
N PRO A 38 -13.50 2.34 -48.58
CA PRO A 38 -14.52 1.67 -49.40
C PRO A 38 -15.40 0.66 -48.64
N GLN A 39 -16.65 0.54 -49.09
CA GLN A 39 -17.60 -0.52 -48.71
C GLN A 39 -17.47 -1.73 -49.64
N HIS A 40 -17.88 -2.92 -49.17
CA HIS A 40 -18.69 -3.97 -49.83
C HIS A 40 -18.93 -5.08 -48.78
N GLY A 41 -20.10 -5.72 -48.58
CA GLY A 41 -21.46 -5.56 -49.10
C GLY A 41 -22.48 -6.32 -48.20
N ALA A 42 -23.79 -6.04 -48.33
CA ALA A 42 -24.87 -6.55 -47.45
C ALA A 42 -25.31 -8.02 -47.78
N LEU A 43 -26.06 -8.76 -46.95
CA LEU A 43 -27.49 -8.66 -46.55
C LEU A 43 -27.79 -9.69 -45.41
N GLY A 44 -28.85 -9.65 -44.59
CA GLY A 44 -30.04 -8.79 -44.53
C GLY A 44 -30.87 -8.99 -43.22
N ARG A 45 -32.00 -8.26 -43.06
CA ARG A 45 -32.85 -8.22 -41.84
C ARG A 45 -34.01 -9.23 -41.84
N TYR A 46 -34.44 -9.66 -40.64
CA TYR A 46 -35.80 -9.66 -40.02
C TYR A 46 -35.67 -10.28 -38.59
N GLY A 47 -36.45 -9.99 -37.53
CA GLY A 47 -37.59 -9.08 -37.29
C GLY A 47 -37.91 -8.93 -35.77
N GLN A 48 -39.13 -8.48 -35.41
CA GLN A 48 -39.76 -8.39 -34.06
C GLN A 48 -41.29 -8.67 -34.23
N PRO A 49 -42.22 -8.77 -33.21
CA PRO A 49 -42.22 -8.27 -31.81
C PRO A 49 -42.82 -9.29 -30.75
N PRO A 50 -43.69 -8.97 -29.74
CA PRO A 50 -43.32 -8.50 -28.39
C PRO A 50 -44.01 -9.15 -27.15
N PHE A 51 -43.51 -8.82 -25.94
CA PHE A 51 -44.16 -8.65 -24.60
C PHE A 51 -45.19 -9.64 -24.00
N GLY A 52 -45.01 -9.97 -22.70
CA GLY A 52 -46.07 -10.50 -21.82
C GLY A 52 -45.63 -10.92 -20.40
N ALA A 53 -46.20 -10.32 -19.35
CA ALA A 53 -46.13 -10.68 -17.92
C ALA A 53 -47.48 -10.27 -17.26
N PRO A 54 -48.00 -10.88 -16.16
CA PRO A 54 -47.30 -11.09 -14.87
C PRO A 54 -47.61 -12.44 -14.16
N ALA A 55 -47.21 -12.55 -12.88
CA ALA A 55 -47.30 -13.72 -11.98
C ALA A 55 -48.58 -13.66 -11.07
N PRO A 56 -48.71 -14.34 -9.90
CA PRO A 56 -48.03 -15.55 -9.35
C PRO A 56 -48.98 -16.59 -8.69
N GLY A 57 -48.42 -17.76 -8.32
CA GLY A 57 -48.73 -18.42 -7.03
C GLY A 57 -49.63 -19.66 -7.02
N TYR A 58 -49.14 -20.73 -6.38
CA TYR A 58 -49.96 -21.81 -5.77
C TYR A 58 -49.26 -22.36 -4.53
N GLY A 59 -50.04 -22.58 -3.46
CA GLY A 59 -49.59 -23.21 -2.21
C GLY A 59 -49.81 -24.72 -2.18
N GLN A 60 -49.23 -25.36 -1.16
CA GLN A 60 -49.55 -26.72 -0.71
C GLN A 60 -50.73 -26.70 0.32
N PRO A 61 -51.11 -27.82 0.97
CA PRO A 61 -51.69 -29.03 0.36
C PRO A 61 -52.93 -29.54 1.13
N GLN A 62 -53.78 -30.33 0.47
CA GLN A 62 -54.76 -31.27 1.06
C GLN A 62 -55.28 -32.12 -0.11
N GLY A 63 -55.52 -33.44 -0.03
CA GLY A 63 -55.49 -34.35 1.11
C GLY A 63 -56.80 -35.12 1.18
N GLN A 64 -56.84 -36.37 0.70
CA GLN A 64 -57.89 -37.33 1.08
C GLN A 64 -57.53 -38.77 0.66
N SER A 65 -57.56 -39.67 1.64
CA SER A 65 -57.50 -41.12 1.49
C SER A 65 -58.85 -41.68 1.02
N HIS A 66 -58.84 -42.71 0.19
CA HIS A 66 -60.00 -43.58 -0.03
C HIS A 66 -59.63 -45.05 0.20
N PHE A 67 -60.39 -45.72 1.06
CA PHE A 67 -60.31 -47.16 1.29
C PHE A 67 -61.17 -47.90 0.26
N GLY A 68 -60.68 -49.02 -0.26
CA GLY A 68 -61.42 -49.94 -1.14
C GLY A 68 -60.88 -51.36 -0.98
N GLN A 69 -61.77 -52.35 -0.90
CA GLN A 69 -61.46 -53.73 -0.52
C GLN A 69 -60.79 -54.57 -1.63
N PRO A 70 -60.09 -55.67 -1.28
CA PRO A 70 -59.36 -56.49 -2.26
C PRO A 70 -60.29 -57.42 -3.05
N GLN A 71 -60.09 -57.49 -4.37
CA GLN A 71 -60.78 -58.43 -5.24
C GLN A 71 -59.76 -59.40 -5.87
N TYR A 72 -59.82 -60.67 -5.46
CA TYR A 72 -58.98 -61.74 -6.05
C TYR A 72 -59.59 -62.21 -7.38
N GLY A 73 -58.80 -62.19 -8.46
CA GLY A 73 -59.19 -62.66 -9.78
C GLY A 73 -58.01 -63.12 -10.63
N GLN A 74 -57.96 -64.44 -10.86
CA GLN A 74 -57.26 -65.25 -11.89
C GLN A 74 -56.15 -64.62 -12.78
N PRO A 75 -55.03 -65.35 -13.03
CA PRO A 75 -53.89 -64.84 -13.80
C PRO A 75 -54.16 -64.81 -15.31
N GLN A 76 -53.83 -63.69 -15.97
CA GLN A 76 -53.83 -63.58 -17.42
C GLN A 76 -52.40 -63.34 -17.94
N TYR A 77 -51.91 -64.22 -18.81
CA TYR A 77 -50.57 -64.14 -19.39
C TYR A 77 -50.41 -62.88 -20.26
N GLY A 78 -49.60 -61.93 -19.80
CA GLY A 78 -49.13 -60.78 -20.59
C GLY A 78 -47.62 -60.91 -20.85
N THR A 79 -47.22 -60.89 -22.12
CA THR A 79 -45.81 -60.99 -22.54
C THR A 79 -45.00 -59.79 -22.09
N ALA A 80 -43.98 -60.01 -21.24
CA ALA A 80 -43.02 -58.98 -20.89
C ALA A 80 -42.08 -58.67 -22.08
N PRO A 81 -41.92 -57.39 -22.49
CA PRO A 81 -40.94 -57.03 -23.50
C PRO A 81 -39.51 -57.26 -23.00
N TYR A 82 -38.61 -57.69 -23.90
CA TYR A 82 -37.18 -57.79 -23.60
C TYR A 82 -36.64 -56.44 -23.08
N GLY A 83 -36.16 -56.43 -21.84
CA GLY A 83 -35.56 -55.24 -21.24
C GLY A 83 -34.30 -54.83 -21.97
N GLN A 84 -34.22 -53.57 -22.42
CA GLN A 84 -32.95 -53.02 -22.88
C GLN A 84 -31.95 -52.98 -21.72
N PRO A 85 -30.65 -53.24 -21.97
CA PRO A 85 -29.63 -53.10 -20.95
C PRO A 85 -29.62 -51.65 -20.45
N GLY A 86 -29.92 -51.48 -19.16
CA GLY A 86 -30.07 -50.16 -18.57
C GLY A 86 -28.78 -49.36 -18.73
N PHE A 87 -28.89 -48.18 -19.35
CA PHE A 87 -27.84 -47.18 -19.28
C PHE A 87 -27.55 -46.91 -17.81
N ALA A 88 -26.36 -47.30 -17.36
CA ALA A 88 -25.89 -46.96 -16.02
C ALA A 88 -26.01 -45.44 -15.87
N MET A 89 -26.82 -44.98 -14.92
CA MET A 89 -26.96 -43.55 -14.63
C MET A 89 -25.58 -43.03 -14.29
N GLN A 90 -24.98 -42.31 -15.24
CA GLN A 90 -23.69 -41.67 -15.04
C GLN A 90 -23.83 -40.80 -13.79
N PRO A 91 -22.99 -40.98 -12.75
CA PRO A 91 -23.13 -40.20 -11.53
C PRO A 91 -23.11 -38.72 -11.91
N PRO A 92 -24.05 -37.91 -11.40
CA PRO A 92 -24.26 -36.55 -11.89
C PRO A 92 -22.93 -35.81 -11.89
N ALA A 93 -22.52 -35.34 -13.07
CA ALA A 93 -21.23 -34.71 -13.29
C ALA A 93 -20.95 -33.74 -12.13
N PRO A 94 -19.81 -33.87 -11.43
CA PRO A 94 -19.62 -33.25 -10.13
C PRO A 94 -19.93 -31.76 -10.27
N LYS A 95 -20.98 -31.30 -9.55
CA LYS A 95 -21.35 -29.88 -9.49
C LYS A 95 -20.04 -29.13 -9.24
N ARG A 96 -19.64 -28.27 -10.19
CA ARG A 96 -18.34 -27.57 -10.22
C ARG A 96 -17.91 -27.32 -8.78
N PRO A 97 -16.79 -27.89 -8.29
CA PRO A 97 -16.50 -27.95 -6.87
C PRO A 97 -16.75 -26.56 -6.31
N ALA A 98 -17.74 -26.47 -5.41
CA ALA A 98 -18.27 -25.19 -4.96
C ALA A 98 -17.08 -24.32 -4.62
N LEU A 99 -16.96 -23.16 -5.28
CA LEU A 99 -15.74 -22.35 -5.25
C LEU A 99 -15.42 -22.03 -3.79
N LEU A 100 -14.59 -22.88 -3.17
CA LEU A 100 -13.73 -22.56 -2.02
C LEU A 100 -13.23 -21.17 -2.35
N PRO A 101 -13.48 -20.14 -1.52
CA PRO A 101 -13.27 -18.78 -1.97
C PRO A 101 -11.80 -18.60 -2.31
N ALA A 102 -11.46 -18.76 -3.59
CA ALA A 102 -10.07 -18.80 -4.06
C ALA A 102 -9.38 -17.43 -3.88
N ALA A 103 -10.19 -16.44 -3.48
CA ALA A 103 -9.87 -15.16 -2.89
C ALA A 103 -9.08 -15.20 -1.58
N LEU A 104 -9.36 -16.15 -0.68
CA LEU A 104 -8.98 -16.05 0.73
C LEU A 104 -7.54 -16.50 1.02
N PRO A 105 -6.92 -15.97 2.09
CA PRO A 105 -5.64 -16.46 2.63
C PRO A 105 -5.66 -17.91 3.09
N MET A 106 -4.57 -18.64 2.81
CA MET A 106 -4.36 -19.99 3.37
C MET A 106 -3.94 -19.89 4.86
N SER A 107 -4.19 -20.94 5.64
CA SER A 107 -3.69 -21.09 7.02
C SER A 107 -2.14 -21.08 7.08
N GLY A 108 -1.57 -20.59 8.19
CA GLY A 108 -0.13 -20.68 8.47
C GLY A 108 0.79 -19.73 7.69
N LEU A 109 0.26 -18.67 7.08
CA LEU A 109 1.02 -17.65 6.35
C LEU A 109 1.29 -16.43 7.24
N SER A 110 2.46 -15.81 7.10
CA SER A 110 2.77 -14.52 7.72
C SER A 110 2.07 -13.37 7.01
N TYR A 111 1.96 -12.20 7.65
CA TYR A 111 1.24 -11.05 7.09
C TYR A 111 1.68 -10.64 5.65
N PRO A 112 2.98 -10.48 5.31
CA PRO A 112 3.41 -10.22 3.93
C PRO A 112 3.14 -11.35 2.92
N GLN A 113 2.71 -12.52 3.38
CA GLN A 113 2.49 -13.70 2.56
C GLN A 113 1.02 -14.13 2.52
N ALA A 114 0.10 -13.40 3.17
CA ALA A 114 -1.27 -13.86 3.44
C ALA A 114 -2.00 -14.38 2.18
N PHE A 115 -1.87 -13.69 1.04
CA PHE A 115 -2.52 -14.08 -0.21
C PHE A 115 -1.74 -15.06 -1.09
N ARG A 116 -0.70 -15.73 -0.59
CA ARG A 116 0.02 -16.77 -1.34
C ARG A 116 -0.87 -18.01 -1.55
N PRO A 117 -0.94 -18.61 -2.76
CA PRO A 117 -0.26 -18.26 -4.01
C PRO A 117 -1.05 -17.27 -4.90
N PHE A 118 -0.36 -16.32 -5.54
CA PHE A 118 -0.93 -15.40 -6.55
C PHE A 118 -0.88 -15.93 -7.99
N GLU A 119 -0.13 -17.00 -8.27
CA GLU A 119 -0.03 -17.61 -9.60
C GLU A 119 -1.39 -17.99 -10.20
N ARG A 120 -2.40 -18.25 -9.35
CA ARG A 120 -3.77 -18.60 -9.75
C ARG A 120 -4.72 -17.39 -9.84
N ARG A 121 -4.21 -16.17 -9.63
CA ARG A 121 -4.97 -14.94 -9.35
C ARG A 121 -4.41 -13.70 -10.07
N VAL A 122 -3.57 -13.87 -11.09
CA VAL A 122 -2.79 -12.79 -11.74
C VAL A 122 -3.64 -11.58 -12.17
N GLY A 123 -4.84 -11.79 -12.73
CA GLY A 123 -5.75 -10.69 -13.08
C GLY A 123 -6.18 -9.83 -11.88
N ARG A 124 -6.41 -10.44 -10.70
CA ARG A 124 -6.75 -9.72 -9.46
C ARG A 124 -5.54 -8.96 -8.89
N TRP A 125 -4.32 -9.45 -9.13
CA TRP A 125 -3.08 -8.77 -8.77
C TRP A 125 -2.86 -7.48 -9.60
N PHE A 126 -3.18 -7.49 -10.90
CA PHE A 126 -3.21 -6.26 -11.71
C PHE A 126 -4.32 -5.29 -11.28
N ILE A 127 -5.51 -5.79 -10.95
CA ILE A 127 -6.61 -4.96 -10.42
C ILE A 127 -6.21 -4.29 -9.10
N ALA A 128 -5.53 -5.00 -8.20
CA ALA A 128 -5.04 -4.43 -6.94
C ALA A 128 -4.05 -3.26 -7.18
N TRP A 129 -3.15 -3.39 -8.15
CA TRP A 129 -2.28 -2.28 -8.60
C TRP A 129 -3.07 -1.09 -9.14
N ALA A 130 -4.01 -1.33 -10.07
CA ALA A 130 -4.81 -0.26 -10.67
C ALA A 130 -5.63 0.51 -9.61
N ILE A 131 -6.22 -0.19 -8.64
CA ILE A 131 -6.92 0.43 -7.51
C ILE A 131 -5.95 1.26 -6.66
N ALA A 132 -4.79 0.71 -6.29
CA ALA A 132 -3.82 1.41 -5.46
C ALA A 132 -3.29 2.69 -6.11
N ILE A 133 -2.97 2.64 -7.41
CA ILE A 133 -2.55 3.82 -8.19
C ILE A 133 -3.70 4.83 -8.27
N GLY A 134 -4.94 4.38 -8.52
CA GLY A 134 -6.11 5.25 -8.56
C GLY A 134 -6.37 5.99 -7.25
N PHE A 135 -6.25 5.31 -6.10
CA PHE A 135 -6.37 5.94 -4.78
C PHE A 135 -5.20 6.85 -4.42
N PHE A 136 -3.97 6.51 -4.82
CA PHE A 136 -2.82 7.40 -4.68
C PHE A 136 -3.04 8.71 -5.46
N MET A 137 -3.44 8.61 -6.73
CA MET A 137 -3.72 9.79 -7.57
C MET A 137 -4.91 10.61 -7.06
N ALA A 138 -5.97 9.96 -6.54
CA ALA A 138 -7.05 10.66 -5.87
C ALA A 138 -6.57 11.42 -4.62
N GLY A 139 -5.65 10.82 -3.84
CA GLY A 139 -4.96 11.50 -2.74
C GLY A 139 -4.16 12.72 -3.20
N GLN A 140 -3.39 12.61 -4.29
CA GLN A 140 -2.66 13.75 -4.87
C GLN A 140 -3.60 14.88 -5.32
N ILE A 141 -4.75 14.55 -5.91
CA ILE A 141 -5.78 15.54 -6.30
C ILE A 141 -6.37 16.24 -5.06
N ILE A 142 -6.65 15.50 -3.99
CA ILE A 142 -7.11 16.08 -2.71
C ILE A 142 -6.05 17.03 -2.15
N SER A 143 -4.77 16.62 -2.12
CA SER A 143 -3.67 17.48 -1.65
C SER A 143 -3.56 18.76 -2.48
N LEU A 144 -3.51 18.63 -3.82
CA LEU A 144 -3.44 19.79 -4.71
C LEU A 144 -4.63 20.74 -4.50
N THR A 145 -5.84 20.20 -4.34
CA THR A 145 -7.07 20.99 -4.09
C THR A 145 -6.99 21.75 -2.77
N LEU A 146 -6.45 21.14 -1.72
CA LEU A 146 -6.24 21.79 -0.42
C LEU A 146 -5.10 22.82 -0.46
N MET A 147 -4.10 22.63 -1.32
CA MET A 147 -3.02 23.61 -1.53
C MET A 147 -3.43 24.79 -2.43
N LEU A 148 -4.55 24.72 -3.16
CA LEU A 148 -4.99 25.80 -4.07
C LEU A 148 -5.05 27.20 -3.44
N PRO A 149 -5.52 27.41 -2.20
CA PRO A 149 -5.52 28.74 -1.59
C PRO A 149 -4.10 29.30 -1.41
N GLY A 150 -3.14 28.48 -0.96
CA GLY A 150 -1.74 28.88 -0.83
C GLY A 150 -1.06 29.11 -2.17
N LEU A 151 -1.36 28.28 -3.17
CA LEU A 151 -0.90 28.47 -4.56
C LEU A 151 -1.38 29.82 -5.12
N VAL A 152 -2.66 30.14 -4.94
CA VAL A 152 -3.24 31.42 -5.40
C VAL A 152 -2.61 32.60 -4.66
N ASP A 153 -2.41 32.50 -3.34
CA ASP A 153 -1.80 33.56 -2.54
C ASP A 153 -0.34 33.82 -2.94
N PHE A 154 0.46 32.77 -3.10
CA PHE A 154 1.86 32.86 -3.57
C PHE A 154 1.95 33.54 -4.95
N PHE A 155 1.17 33.10 -5.94
CA PHE A 155 1.20 33.71 -7.28
C PHE A 155 0.54 35.10 -7.35
N ALA A 156 -0.35 35.44 -6.41
CA ALA A 156 -0.95 36.78 -6.34
C ALA A 156 -0.05 37.81 -5.62
N THR A 157 0.87 37.36 -4.77
CA THR A 157 1.78 38.20 -3.98
C THR A 157 3.21 38.28 -4.56
N LEU A 158 3.56 37.40 -5.51
CA LEU A 158 4.82 37.44 -6.25
C LEU A 158 4.98 38.73 -7.06
N ASP A 159 5.92 39.59 -6.63
CA ASP A 159 6.37 40.77 -7.37
C ASP A 159 7.55 40.39 -8.30
N PRO A 160 7.40 40.43 -9.64
CA PRO A 160 8.48 40.09 -10.58
C PRO A 160 9.71 41.00 -10.49
N THR A 161 9.62 42.14 -9.83
CA THR A 161 10.73 43.10 -9.66
C THR A 161 11.58 42.82 -8.42
N THR A 162 11.06 42.05 -7.45
CA THR A 162 11.78 41.68 -6.22
C THR A 162 11.95 40.18 -6.01
N MET A 163 11.43 39.35 -6.92
CA MET A 163 11.56 37.89 -6.82
C MET A 163 13.05 37.44 -6.82
N PRO A 164 13.43 36.43 -6.02
CA PRO A 164 14.77 35.87 -6.07
C PRO A 164 15.15 35.37 -7.47
N THR A 165 16.37 35.65 -7.91
CA THR A 165 16.95 35.05 -9.13
C THR A 165 17.56 33.68 -8.90
N ASP A 166 17.69 33.25 -7.63
CA ASP A 166 18.03 31.87 -7.26
C ASP A 166 16.76 31.02 -7.23
N GLU A 167 16.69 30.05 -8.15
CA GLU A 167 15.60 29.06 -8.22
C GLU A 167 15.44 28.27 -6.91
N THR A 168 16.53 28.06 -6.16
CA THR A 168 16.53 27.38 -4.87
C THR A 168 15.76 28.18 -3.84
N GLN A 169 16.05 29.48 -3.72
CA GLN A 169 15.38 30.37 -2.79
C GLN A 169 13.89 30.51 -3.14
N LEU A 170 13.56 30.73 -4.41
CA LEU A 170 12.18 30.78 -4.89
C LEU A 170 11.40 29.49 -4.58
N GLY A 171 12.05 28.33 -4.71
CA GLY A 171 11.48 27.03 -4.34
C GLY A 171 11.23 26.88 -2.84
N MET A 172 12.11 27.42 -1.99
CA MET A 172 11.91 27.43 -0.54
C MET A 172 10.77 28.36 -0.14
N ASP A 173 10.69 29.57 -0.72
CA ASP A 173 9.61 30.53 -0.47
C ASP A 173 8.24 29.95 -0.87
N PHE A 174 8.19 29.18 -1.96
CA PHE A 174 7.01 28.40 -2.38
C PHE A 174 6.65 27.31 -1.36
N ILE A 175 7.62 26.56 -0.85
CA ILE A 175 7.37 25.51 0.15
C ILE A 175 6.81 26.12 1.43
N GLU A 176 7.37 27.23 1.93
CA GLU A 176 6.89 27.90 3.14
C GLU A 176 5.46 28.45 2.98
N SER A 177 5.18 29.11 1.86
CA SER A 177 3.87 29.74 1.59
C SER A 177 2.75 28.76 1.23
N VAL A 178 3.07 27.60 0.62
CA VAL A 178 2.07 26.63 0.15
C VAL A 178 2.01 25.39 1.05
N VAL A 179 3.15 24.74 1.29
CA VAL A 179 3.23 23.38 1.88
C VAL A 179 3.39 23.42 3.40
N ALA A 180 4.20 24.35 3.91
CA ALA A 180 4.47 24.48 5.35
C ALA A 180 3.27 25.02 6.15
N THR A 181 2.27 25.58 5.48
CA THR A 181 1.04 26.10 6.11
C THR A 181 0.22 25.00 6.82
N PRO A 182 -0.67 25.34 7.77
CA PRO A 182 -1.61 24.38 8.36
C PRO A 182 -2.43 23.59 7.33
N LEU A 183 -2.81 24.23 6.21
CA LEU A 183 -3.61 23.59 5.17
C LEU A 183 -2.74 22.72 4.25
N GLY A 184 -1.51 23.14 3.94
CA GLY A 184 -0.50 22.33 3.25
C GLY A 184 -0.12 21.06 4.04
N MET A 185 0.02 21.17 5.36
CA MET A 185 0.21 20.02 6.26
C MET A 185 -0.96 19.03 6.19
N VAL A 186 -2.21 19.51 6.25
CA VAL A 186 -3.39 18.66 6.04
C VAL A 186 -3.39 18.04 4.64
N ALA A 187 -3.00 18.80 3.61
CA ALA A 187 -2.96 18.35 2.22
C ALA A 187 -2.02 17.15 2.01
N VAL A 188 -0.75 17.28 2.41
CA VAL A 188 0.25 16.20 2.31
C VAL A 188 -0.20 14.97 3.12
N ASN A 189 -0.70 15.18 4.33
CA ASN A 189 -1.15 14.08 5.18
C ASN A 189 -2.35 13.34 4.59
N MET A 190 -3.30 14.07 3.99
CA MET A 190 -4.49 13.46 3.39
C MET A 190 -4.21 12.73 2.07
N ALA A 191 -3.19 13.14 1.29
CA ALA A 191 -2.74 12.38 0.13
C ALA A 191 -2.32 10.95 0.49
N TRP A 192 -1.55 10.79 1.56
CA TRP A 192 -1.13 9.47 2.04
C TRP A 192 -2.24 8.73 2.79
N ALA A 193 -3.07 9.43 3.57
CA ALA A 193 -4.24 8.83 4.23
C ALA A 193 -5.21 8.17 3.24
N ALA A 194 -5.30 8.66 1.99
CA ALA A 194 -6.10 8.04 0.92
C ALA A 194 -5.66 6.59 0.58
N MET A 195 -4.44 6.18 0.93
CA MET A 195 -3.98 4.81 0.76
C MET A 195 -4.60 3.83 1.77
N ILE A 196 -5.20 4.29 2.87
CA ILE A 196 -5.97 3.44 3.79
C ILE A 196 -7.14 2.75 3.05
N PRO A 197 -8.14 3.48 2.51
CA PRO A 197 -9.19 2.85 1.72
C PRO A 197 -8.63 2.21 0.44
N GLY A 198 -7.61 2.79 -0.20
CA GLY A 198 -6.99 2.24 -1.40
C GLY A 198 -6.48 0.81 -1.22
N ALA A 199 -5.69 0.55 -0.17
CA ALA A 199 -5.18 -0.78 0.14
C ALA A 199 -6.29 -1.74 0.58
N ILE A 200 -7.30 -1.28 1.32
CA ILE A 200 -8.45 -2.09 1.74
C ILE A 200 -9.27 -2.54 0.52
N VAL A 201 -9.56 -1.63 -0.43
CA VAL A 201 -10.30 -1.92 -1.66
C VAL A 201 -9.48 -2.77 -2.62
N ALA A 202 -8.17 -2.53 -2.73
CA ALA A 202 -7.25 -3.38 -3.51
C ALA A 202 -7.27 -4.83 -2.99
N MET A 203 -7.24 -5.03 -1.67
CA MET A 203 -7.38 -6.37 -1.08
C MET A 203 -8.80 -6.94 -1.22
N ALA A 204 -9.85 -6.10 -1.12
CA ALA A 204 -11.23 -6.52 -1.40
C ALA A 204 -11.40 -7.06 -2.84
N GLY A 205 -10.61 -6.53 -3.79
CA GLY A 205 -10.49 -7.00 -5.17
C GLY A 205 -10.08 -8.48 -5.29
N PHE A 206 -9.53 -9.10 -4.24
CA PHE A 206 -9.29 -10.55 -4.24
C PHE A 206 -10.55 -11.38 -3.98
N GLY A 207 -11.54 -10.85 -3.25
CA GLY A 207 -12.89 -11.42 -3.09
C GLY A 207 -13.53 -11.20 -1.71
N LYS A 208 -14.71 -11.79 -1.49
CA LYS A 208 -15.48 -11.63 -0.24
C LYS A 208 -14.65 -12.09 0.97
N GLY A 209 -14.48 -11.21 1.95
CA GLY A 209 -13.67 -11.46 3.16
C GLY A 209 -12.18 -11.11 3.04
N ALA A 210 -11.67 -10.78 1.86
CA ALA A 210 -10.25 -10.46 1.66
C ALA A 210 -9.84 -9.07 2.21
N ALA A 211 -10.76 -8.09 2.19
CA ALA A 211 -10.49 -6.69 2.55
C ALA A 211 -9.77 -6.51 3.90
N GLY A 212 -10.16 -7.28 4.91
CA GLY A 212 -9.59 -7.18 6.26
C GLY A 212 -8.13 -7.62 6.37
N PHE A 213 -7.59 -8.37 5.39
CA PHE A 213 -6.18 -8.74 5.34
C PHE A 213 -5.27 -7.62 4.82
N ALA A 214 -5.86 -6.48 4.41
CA ALA A 214 -5.13 -5.22 4.33
C ALA A 214 -4.69 -4.71 5.72
N MET A 215 -5.29 -5.19 6.83
CA MET A 215 -5.00 -4.72 8.19
C MET A 215 -4.14 -5.68 9.00
N SER A 216 -4.55 -6.96 9.06
CA SER A 216 -3.87 -7.99 9.86
C SER A 216 -4.17 -9.41 9.38
N VAL A 217 -3.40 -10.40 9.85
CA VAL A 217 -3.65 -11.84 9.64
C VAL A 217 -4.96 -12.35 10.23
N VAL A 218 -5.65 -11.53 11.04
CA VAL A 218 -6.96 -11.84 11.63
C VAL A 218 -8.10 -11.41 10.70
N GLY A 219 -7.82 -10.58 9.70
CA GLY A 219 -8.85 -10.01 8.82
C GLY A 219 -9.60 -8.81 9.43
N ARG A 220 -9.00 -8.11 10.40
CA ARG A 220 -9.56 -6.88 11.01
C ARG A 220 -8.49 -6.04 11.70
N TRP A 221 -8.79 -4.76 11.92
CA TRP A 221 -7.99 -3.87 12.78
C TRP A 221 -8.13 -4.26 14.25
N ARG A 222 -7.01 -4.35 14.99
CA ARG A 222 -6.96 -4.82 16.38
C ARG A 222 -6.64 -3.65 17.32
N TRP A 223 -7.67 -2.93 17.77
CA TRP A 223 -7.52 -1.82 18.73
C TRP A 223 -6.76 -2.20 20.01
N SER A 224 -6.89 -3.44 20.48
CA SER A 224 -6.09 -3.94 21.62
C SER A 224 -4.60 -4.12 21.31
N ALA A 225 -4.23 -4.32 20.04
CA ALA A 225 -2.83 -4.31 19.60
C ALA A 225 -2.31 -2.87 19.49
N VAL A 226 -3.10 -1.93 18.97
CA VAL A 226 -2.79 -0.48 18.98
C VAL A 226 -2.48 -0.01 20.40
N ALA A 227 -3.43 -0.20 21.33
CA ALA A 227 -3.29 0.26 22.71
C ALA A 227 -2.06 -0.34 23.43
N ARG A 228 -1.83 -1.66 23.28
CA ARG A 228 -0.66 -2.33 23.89
C ARG A 228 0.67 -1.89 23.29
N SER A 229 0.69 -1.60 21.97
CA SER A 229 1.88 -1.06 21.32
C SER A 229 2.13 0.37 21.78
N ALA A 230 1.09 1.20 21.88
CA ALA A 230 1.20 2.60 22.31
C ALA A 230 1.72 2.72 23.74
N LEU A 231 1.27 1.86 24.67
CA LEU A 231 1.74 1.83 26.06
C LEU A 231 3.26 1.62 26.21
N VAL A 232 3.93 1.02 25.23
CA VAL A 232 5.40 0.83 25.25
C VAL A 232 6.14 1.75 24.29
N ILE A 233 5.59 2.01 23.11
CA ILE A 233 6.23 2.83 22.07
C ILE A 233 6.19 4.32 22.44
N VAL A 234 5.04 4.84 22.86
CA VAL A 234 4.86 6.29 23.08
C VAL A 234 5.83 6.83 24.16
N PRO A 235 6.04 6.16 25.32
CA PRO A 235 7.04 6.60 26.28
C PRO A 235 8.48 6.54 25.75
N ILE A 236 8.83 5.50 24.97
CA ILE A 236 10.17 5.38 24.35
C ILE A 236 10.40 6.55 23.39
N PHE A 237 9.43 6.87 22.53
CA PHE A 237 9.55 7.96 21.57
C PHE A 237 9.53 9.34 22.21
N ALA A 238 8.74 9.55 23.27
CA ALA A 238 8.77 10.78 24.05
C ALA A 238 10.16 11.04 24.67
N VAL A 239 10.79 10.01 25.25
CA VAL A 239 12.14 10.10 25.82
C VAL A 239 13.20 10.25 24.73
N TYR A 240 13.13 9.45 23.66
CA TYR A 240 14.06 9.52 22.52
C TYR A 240 14.06 10.91 21.88
N ILE A 241 12.90 11.40 21.43
CA ILE A 241 12.81 12.71 20.78
C ILE A 241 13.10 13.84 21.77
N GLY A 242 12.68 13.71 23.04
CA GLY A 242 13.05 14.68 24.08
C GLY A 242 14.56 14.80 24.30
N ILE A 243 15.28 13.68 24.26
CA ILE A 243 16.76 13.67 24.31
C ILE A 243 17.35 14.26 23.03
N SER A 244 16.86 13.88 21.84
CA SER A 244 17.35 14.43 20.57
C SER A 244 17.19 15.95 20.49
N LEU A 245 16.02 16.48 20.85
CA LEU A 245 15.76 17.93 20.87
C LEU A 245 16.59 18.66 21.95
N TRP A 246 16.90 18.01 23.08
CA TRP A 246 17.77 18.58 24.11
C TRP A 246 19.26 18.56 23.72
N MET A 247 19.67 17.60 22.88
CA MET A 247 21.05 17.48 22.40
C MET A 247 21.36 18.35 21.19
N ASP A 248 20.36 18.82 20.46
CA ASP A 248 20.52 19.63 19.26
C ASP A 248 20.93 21.08 19.61
N PRO A 249 22.18 21.50 19.32
CA PRO A 249 22.64 22.85 19.63
C PRO A 249 22.13 23.90 18.64
N THR A 250 21.48 23.50 17.55
CA THR A 250 20.87 24.39 16.56
C THR A 250 19.42 24.73 16.88
N LEU A 251 18.79 23.96 17.78
CA LEU A 251 17.42 24.16 18.23
C LEU A 251 17.35 25.23 19.34
N GLU A 252 17.23 26.50 18.95
CA GLU A 252 16.78 27.53 19.87
C GLU A 252 15.28 27.35 20.18
N TRP A 253 14.94 26.86 21.37
CA TRP A 253 13.55 26.69 21.78
C TRP A 253 12.86 28.05 22.00
N GLN A 254 12.05 28.46 21.02
CA GLN A 254 11.23 29.68 21.07
C GLN A 254 9.76 29.30 21.22
N TRP A 255 9.06 29.81 22.24
CA TRP A 255 7.64 29.53 22.43
C TRP A 255 6.78 30.44 21.54
N ASN A 256 6.39 29.93 20.36
CA ASN A 256 5.60 30.65 19.36
C ASN A 256 4.57 29.72 18.67
N PRO A 257 3.58 29.19 19.40
CA PRO A 257 2.79 28.06 18.92
C PRO A 257 1.85 28.40 17.76
N ASN A 258 2.06 27.75 16.62
CA ASN A 258 1.11 27.72 15.52
C ASN A 258 0.05 26.65 15.79
N TRP A 259 -1.03 27.04 16.47
CA TRP A 259 -2.13 26.13 16.81
C TRP A 259 -2.79 25.48 15.59
N GLY A 260 -2.76 26.14 14.42
CA GLY A 260 -3.22 25.54 13.16
C GLY A 260 -2.39 24.31 12.78
N LEU A 261 -1.06 24.41 12.84
CA LEU A 261 -0.15 23.29 12.62
C LEU A 261 -0.30 22.21 13.69
N VAL A 262 -0.40 22.57 14.97
CA VAL A 262 -0.63 21.60 16.07
C VAL A 262 -1.91 20.78 15.84
N ILE A 263 -3.01 21.44 15.46
CA ILE A 263 -4.29 20.78 15.15
C ILE A 263 -4.16 19.92 13.89
N ALA A 264 -3.54 20.42 12.82
CA ALA A 264 -3.31 19.67 11.59
C ALA A 264 -2.53 18.38 11.84
N VAL A 265 -1.41 18.46 12.56
CA VAL A 265 -0.55 17.32 12.92
C VAL A 265 -1.33 16.30 13.76
N LEU A 266 -1.96 16.73 14.87
CA LEU A 266 -2.64 15.81 15.79
C LEU A 266 -3.84 15.09 15.14
N LEU A 267 -4.54 15.74 14.20
CA LEU A 267 -5.70 15.14 13.53
C LEU A 267 -5.32 14.30 12.30
N THR A 268 -4.27 14.66 11.55
CA THR A 268 -4.02 14.07 10.22
C THR A 268 -2.73 13.25 10.12
N THR A 269 -1.68 13.55 10.89
CA THR A 269 -0.45 12.73 10.91
C THR A 269 -0.71 11.27 11.29
N PRO A 270 -1.58 10.92 12.27
CA PRO A 270 -1.94 9.53 12.53
C PRO A 270 -2.55 8.80 11.33
N LEU A 271 -3.29 9.50 10.47
CA LEU A 271 -3.90 8.97 9.26
C LEU A 271 -2.86 8.84 8.12
N GLN A 272 -1.99 9.85 7.94
CA GLN A 272 -0.86 9.81 7.02
C GLN A 272 0.05 8.61 7.29
N SER A 273 0.56 8.51 8.51
CA SER A 273 1.49 7.44 8.90
C SER A 273 0.84 6.07 8.72
N THR A 274 -0.44 5.95 9.06
CA THR A 274 -1.22 4.73 8.84
C THR A 274 -1.35 4.41 7.35
N GLY A 275 -1.67 5.38 6.48
CA GLY A 275 -1.78 5.19 5.03
C GLY A 275 -0.46 4.75 4.37
N GLU A 276 0.66 5.28 4.85
CA GLU A 276 2.00 4.82 4.45
C GLU A 276 2.27 3.39 4.92
N GLU A 277 1.91 3.01 6.15
CA GLU A 277 1.99 1.61 6.59
C GLU A 277 1.13 0.67 5.75
N PHE A 278 -0.10 1.07 5.39
CA PHE A 278 -0.95 0.33 4.45
C PHE A 278 -0.29 0.15 3.06
N THR A 279 0.57 1.07 2.64
CA THR A 279 1.29 1.01 1.36
C THR A 279 2.56 0.16 1.47
N PHE A 280 3.52 0.57 2.31
CA PHE A 280 4.87 0.02 2.38
C PHE A 280 4.99 -1.25 3.20
N ARG A 281 4.08 -1.50 4.16
CA ARG A 281 4.12 -2.65 5.06
C ARG A 281 2.92 -3.59 4.83
N GLY A 282 1.81 -3.06 4.31
CA GLY A 282 0.63 -3.81 3.88
C GLY A 282 0.70 -4.27 2.42
N LEU A 283 0.32 -3.39 1.50
CA LEU A 283 0.08 -3.70 0.09
C LEU A 283 1.34 -4.18 -0.64
N LEU A 284 2.43 -3.39 -0.65
CA LEU A 284 3.64 -3.73 -1.41
C LEU A 284 4.25 -5.08 -0.97
N PRO A 285 4.48 -5.35 0.33
CA PRO A 285 4.96 -6.66 0.76
C PRO A 285 4.03 -7.81 0.43
N GLN A 286 2.70 -7.61 0.47
CA GLN A 286 1.75 -8.65 0.08
C GLN A 286 1.76 -8.92 -1.43
N LEU A 287 1.86 -7.88 -2.28
CA LEU A 287 2.02 -8.00 -3.74
C LEU A 287 3.32 -8.72 -4.13
N MET A 288 4.40 -8.54 -3.36
CA MET A 288 5.65 -9.29 -3.50
C MET A 288 5.55 -10.74 -2.98
N GLY A 289 5.16 -10.91 -1.71
CA GLY A 289 5.23 -12.16 -0.95
C GLY A 289 4.14 -13.18 -1.28
N GLY A 290 3.12 -12.80 -2.05
CA GLY A 290 2.09 -13.70 -2.55
C GLY A 290 2.55 -14.70 -3.62
N TRP A 291 3.75 -14.55 -4.19
CA TRP A 291 4.26 -15.45 -5.23
C TRP A 291 5.12 -16.58 -4.64
N ARG A 292 4.91 -17.82 -5.08
CA ARG A 292 5.65 -19.02 -4.63
C ARG A 292 6.74 -19.47 -5.59
N VAL A 293 6.45 -19.50 -6.88
CA VAL A 293 7.28 -20.10 -7.93
C VAL A 293 8.17 -19.02 -8.55
N HIS A 294 7.57 -17.89 -8.90
CA HIS A 294 8.23 -16.81 -9.64
C HIS A 294 8.97 -15.85 -8.70
N ARG A 295 10.16 -16.26 -8.24
CA ARG A 295 10.99 -15.50 -7.29
C ARG A 295 11.49 -14.13 -7.80
N TYR A 296 11.33 -13.83 -9.10
CA TYR A 296 11.63 -12.53 -9.70
C TYR A 296 10.49 -11.50 -9.56
N VAL A 297 9.26 -11.92 -9.21
CA VAL A 297 8.12 -10.99 -9.12
C VAL A 297 8.30 -9.89 -8.06
N PRO A 298 8.96 -10.12 -6.91
CA PRO A 298 9.31 -9.04 -5.99
C PRO A 298 10.13 -7.91 -6.64
N ALA A 299 11.07 -8.22 -7.53
CA ALA A 299 11.80 -7.19 -8.30
C ALA A 299 10.87 -6.43 -9.24
N LEU A 300 9.96 -7.13 -9.95
CA LEU A 300 8.96 -6.50 -10.83
C LEU A 300 8.00 -5.57 -10.07
N VAL A 301 7.57 -5.97 -8.86
CA VAL A 301 6.76 -5.14 -7.95
C VAL A 301 7.52 -3.91 -7.50
N MET A 302 8.82 -4.06 -7.19
CA MET A 302 9.67 -2.99 -6.70
C MET A 302 10.10 -2.01 -7.81
N LEU A 303 10.18 -2.46 -9.07
CA LEU A 303 10.63 -1.65 -10.20
C LEU A 303 9.79 -0.39 -10.41
N LEU A 304 8.45 -0.49 -10.39
CA LEU A 304 7.56 0.66 -10.59
C LEU A 304 7.78 1.77 -9.52
N PRO A 305 7.68 1.51 -8.21
CA PRO A 305 7.90 2.55 -7.21
C PRO A 305 9.36 3.01 -7.15
N VAL A 306 10.35 2.16 -7.46
CA VAL A 306 11.75 2.58 -7.56
C VAL A 306 11.96 3.59 -8.68
N LEU A 307 11.43 3.33 -9.89
CA LEU A 307 11.51 4.29 -10.99
C LEU A 307 10.78 5.60 -10.67
N LEU A 308 9.60 5.53 -10.04
CA LEU A 308 8.87 6.71 -9.59
C LEU A 308 9.68 7.54 -8.58
N VAL A 309 10.28 6.91 -7.57
CA VAL A 309 11.11 7.62 -6.58
C VAL A 309 12.41 8.14 -7.19
N MET A 310 13.03 7.45 -8.16
CA MET A 310 14.21 7.98 -8.84
C MET A 310 13.91 9.22 -9.69
N VAL A 311 12.68 9.35 -10.22
CA VAL A 311 12.23 10.56 -10.94
C VAL A 311 11.86 11.69 -9.99
N LEU A 312 11.13 11.39 -8.92
CA LEU A 312 10.65 12.40 -7.96
C LEU A 312 11.74 12.86 -6.97
N GLN A 313 12.69 11.98 -6.64
CA GLN A 313 13.73 12.18 -5.62
C GLN A 313 15.11 11.75 -6.13
N PRO A 314 15.66 12.42 -7.17
CA PRO A 314 16.89 12.00 -7.84
C PRO A 314 18.10 11.95 -6.90
N ALA A 315 18.14 12.75 -5.82
CA ALA A 315 19.23 12.73 -4.83
C ALA A 315 19.42 11.36 -4.13
N THR A 316 18.34 10.58 -3.99
CA THR A 316 18.34 9.28 -3.27
C THR A 316 18.33 8.07 -4.19
N TRP A 317 18.64 8.25 -5.48
CA TRP A 317 18.65 7.20 -6.50
C TRP A 317 19.33 5.89 -6.05
N TRP A 318 20.39 6.00 -5.24
CA TRP A 318 21.17 4.89 -4.73
C TRP A 318 20.39 4.02 -3.72
N LEU A 319 19.56 4.59 -2.83
CA LEU A 319 18.67 3.79 -1.97
C LEU A 319 17.61 3.07 -2.80
N SER A 320 17.05 3.73 -3.81
CA SER A 320 16.05 3.14 -4.70
C SER A 320 16.62 1.94 -5.48
N LEU A 321 17.88 2.02 -5.93
CA LEU A 321 18.57 0.85 -6.49
C LEU A 321 18.83 -0.25 -5.44
N LEU A 322 19.27 0.10 -4.22
CA LEU A 322 19.47 -0.89 -3.16
C LEU A 322 18.15 -1.58 -2.75
N ALA A 323 17.02 -0.87 -2.77
CA ALA A 323 15.69 -1.42 -2.56
C ALA A 323 15.31 -2.44 -3.66
N LEU A 324 15.59 -2.10 -4.92
CA LEU A 324 15.39 -3.02 -6.06
C LEU A 324 16.29 -4.26 -5.95
N VAL A 325 17.56 -4.09 -5.60
CA VAL A 325 18.52 -5.19 -5.38
C VAL A 325 18.05 -6.09 -4.22
N ALA A 326 17.60 -5.53 -3.11
CA ALA A 326 17.06 -6.29 -1.99
C ALA A 326 15.83 -7.13 -2.40
N ALA A 327 14.92 -6.57 -3.21
CA ALA A 327 13.78 -7.28 -3.76
C ALA A 327 14.18 -8.35 -4.81
N ALA A 328 15.23 -8.11 -5.59
CA ALA A 328 15.70 -9.03 -6.62
C ALA A 328 16.51 -10.22 -6.07
N VAL A 329 17.37 -9.98 -5.07
CA VAL A 329 18.31 -10.96 -4.51
C VAL A 329 17.74 -11.67 -3.28
N GLY A 330 17.00 -10.93 -2.44
CA GLY A 330 16.43 -11.43 -1.18
C GLY A 330 15.65 -12.76 -1.28
N PRO A 331 14.74 -12.94 -2.26
CA PRO A 331 14.00 -14.20 -2.46
C PRO A 331 14.87 -15.44 -2.74
N TRP A 332 16.14 -15.25 -3.12
CA TRP A 332 17.08 -16.32 -3.42
C TRP A 332 18.00 -16.62 -2.23
N VAL A 333 18.55 -15.56 -1.61
CA VAL A 333 19.56 -15.66 -0.53
C VAL A 333 18.92 -15.82 0.85
N LEU A 334 17.74 -15.25 1.08
CA LEU A 334 17.04 -15.26 2.37
C LEU A 334 15.68 -15.99 2.27
N PRO A 335 15.68 -17.33 2.07
CA PRO A 335 14.46 -18.12 2.00
C PRO A 335 13.78 -18.29 3.37
N GLY A 336 12.55 -18.84 3.34
CA GLY A 336 11.75 -19.10 4.54
C GLY A 336 10.98 -17.88 5.05
N ARG A 337 10.21 -18.06 6.14
CA ARG A 337 9.30 -17.03 6.68
C ARG A 337 10.06 -15.81 7.20
N PHE A 338 11.08 -16.04 8.03
CA PHE A 338 11.91 -14.96 8.59
C PHE A 338 12.75 -14.28 7.52
N GLY A 339 13.40 -15.05 6.62
CA GLY A 339 14.14 -14.47 5.49
C GLY A 339 13.25 -13.59 4.60
N THR A 340 12.00 -14.01 4.34
CA THR A 340 11.01 -13.18 3.62
C THR A 340 10.74 -11.87 4.36
N ALA A 341 10.53 -11.91 5.67
CA ALA A 341 10.34 -10.70 6.46
C ALA A 341 11.55 -9.76 6.33
N VAL A 342 12.76 -10.28 6.52
CA VAL A 342 14.00 -9.49 6.45
C VAL A 342 14.15 -8.81 5.09
N TRP A 343 14.12 -9.54 3.97
CA TRP A 343 14.35 -8.90 2.67
C TRP A 343 13.20 -7.99 2.24
N THR A 344 11.93 -8.30 2.57
CA THR A 344 10.81 -7.39 2.29
C THR A 344 10.92 -6.11 3.11
N GLY A 345 11.33 -6.20 4.38
CA GLY A 345 11.56 -5.04 5.24
C GLY A 345 12.77 -4.21 4.82
N VAL A 346 13.86 -4.81 4.35
CA VAL A 346 15.00 -4.07 3.77
C VAL A 346 14.55 -3.35 2.50
N ALA A 347 13.86 -4.04 1.58
CA ALA A 347 13.42 -3.45 0.32
C ALA A 347 12.44 -2.29 0.52
N THR A 348 11.39 -2.45 1.35
CA THR A 348 10.43 -1.35 1.59
C THR A 348 10.91 -0.32 2.62
N GLY A 349 11.90 -0.65 3.47
CA GLY A 349 12.60 0.32 4.31
C GLY A 349 13.47 1.26 3.47
N LEU A 350 14.31 0.72 2.59
CA LEU A 350 15.17 1.51 1.70
C LEU A 350 14.35 2.39 0.75
N LEU A 351 13.28 1.86 0.14
CA LEU A 351 12.36 2.64 -0.71
C LEU A 351 11.70 3.78 0.08
N PHE A 352 11.33 3.53 1.35
CA PHE A 352 10.72 4.53 2.22
C PHE A 352 11.69 5.66 2.57
N GLY A 353 12.93 5.33 2.94
CA GLY A 353 13.99 6.32 3.16
C GLY A 353 14.29 7.14 1.91
N ALA A 354 14.37 6.51 0.74
CA ALA A 354 14.56 7.20 -0.54
C ALA A 354 13.47 8.24 -0.81
N MET A 355 12.20 7.90 -0.56
CA MET A 355 11.07 8.79 -0.81
C MET A 355 11.07 10.07 0.05
N HIS A 356 11.74 10.04 1.22
CA HIS A 356 11.83 11.17 2.14
C HIS A 356 13.01 12.12 1.87
N ALA A 357 13.90 11.76 0.93
CA ALA A 357 14.88 12.64 0.29
C ALA A 357 15.54 13.72 1.17
N HIS A 358 16.43 13.29 2.07
CA HIS A 358 17.22 14.22 2.87
C HIS A 358 18.64 14.39 2.28
N PRO A 359 19.25 15.60 2.30
CA PRO A 359 20.62 15.80 1.80
C PRO A 359 21.68 14.97 2.55
N SER A 360 21.51 14.77 3.86
CA SER A 360 22.36 13.87 4.66
C SER A 360 22.03 12.39 4.41
N ILE A 361 23.09 11.61 4.20
CA ILE A 361 23.08 10.15 4.09
C ILE A 361 22.60 9.52 5.41
N ALA A 362 23.12 10.00 6.54
CA ALA A 362 22.80 9.51 7.88
C ALA A 362 21.30 9.61 8.18
N ALA A 363 20.69 10.79 7.97
CA ALA A 363 19.26 11.00 8.11
C ALA A 363 18.42 10.15 7.13
N THR A 364 18.87 9.99 5.89
CA THR A 364 18.16 9.14 4.91
C THR A 364 18.20 7.65 5.31
N LEU A 365 19.32 7.18 5.88
CA LEU A 365 19.45 5.83 6.45
C LEU A 365 18.63 5.66 7.74
N GLN A 366 18.54 6.69 8.58
CA GLN A 366 17.68 6.74 9.76
C GLN A 366 16.20 6.54 9.37
N LEU A 367 15.72 7.26 8.35
CA LEU A 367 14.37 7.10 7.78
C LEU A 367 14.15 5.70 7.20
N ALA A 368 15.14 5.15 6.50
CA ALA A 368 15.09 3.76 6.02
C ALA A 368 15.00 2.73 7.18
N LEU A 369 15.68 3.00 8.30
CA LEU A 369 15.68 2.15 9.49
C LEU A 369 14.36 2.21 10.27
N VAL A 370 13.71 3.36 10.36
CA VAL A 370 12.30 3.48 10.82
C VAL A 370 11.44 2.56 9.97
N GLY A 371 11.56 2.65 8.64
CA GLY A 371 10.78 1.86 7.71
C GLY A 371 11.02 0.35 7.78
N PHE A 372 12.26 -0.08 8.00
CA PHE A 372 12.62 -1.47 8.27
C PHE A 372 12.02 -1.96 9.60
N THR A 373 12.11 -1.15 10.65
CA THR A 373 11.59 -1.48 11.99
C THR A 373 10.07 -1.64 11.97
N CYS A 374 9.35 -0.75 11.27
CA CYS A 374 7.93 -0.91 11.00
C CYS A 374 7.61 -2.27 10.33
N SER A 375 8.35 -2.65 9.28
CA SER A 375 8.16 -3.97 8.62
C SER A 375 8.43 -5.15 9.55
N MET A 376 9.45 -5.05 10.42
CA MET A 376 9.72 -6.08 11.43
C MET A 376 8.61 -6.15 12.48
N LEU A 377 8.01 -5.03 12.87
CA LEU A 377 6.84 -5.00 13.75
C LEU A 377 5.61 -5.63 13.09
N THR A 378 5.35 -5.43 11.80
CA THR A 378 4.19 -6.06 11.14
C THR A 378 4.33 -7.57 11.00
N TYR A 379 5.52 -8.08 10.68
CA TYR A 379 5.81 -9.51 10.76
C TYR A 379 5.69 -10.04 12.20
N ARG A 380 6.23 -9.32 13.18
CA ARG A 380 6.22 -9.74 14.59
C ARG A 380 4.81 -9.77 15.18
N THR A 381 3.93 -8.83 14.82
CA THR A 381 2.59 -8.69 15.40
C THR A 381 1.48 -9.22 14.50
N GLY A 382 1.77 -9.58 13.25
CA GLY A 382 0.79 -10.09 12.28
C GLY A 382 -0.16 -9.04 11.74
N GLY A 383 0.22 -7.76 11.68
CA GLY A 383 -0.61 -6.68 11.16
C GLY A 383 0.03 -5.30 11.30
N LEU A 384 -0.62 -4.28 10.77
CA LEU A 384 -0.06 -2.92 10.68
C LEU A 384 -0.04 -2.18 12.02
N GLU A 385 -0.84 -2.60 13.00
CA GLU A 385 -1.20 -1.76 14.16
C GLU A 385 0.00 -1.26 14.98
N ALA A 386 1.01 -2.12 15.21
CA ALA A 386 2.20 -1.73 15.95
C ALA A 386 3.15 -0.82 15.15
N ALA A 387 3.18 -0.99 13.82
CA ALA A 387 3.97 -0.17 12.93
C ALA A 387 3.34 1.22 12.75
N SER A 388 2.02 1.30 12.61
CA SER A 388 1.30 2.58 12.58
C SER A 388 1.50 3.36 13.87
N VAL A 389 1.48 2.69 15.04
CA VAL A 389 1.79 3.35 16.32
C VAL A 389 3.24 3.85 16.37
N LEU A 390 4.22 3.07 15.92
CA LEU A 390 5.63 3.52 15.87
C LEU A 390 5.79 4.75 14.96
N HIS A 391 5.25 4.66 13.75
CA HIS A 391 5.36 5.71 12.75
C HIS A 391 4.63 6.99 13.17
N THR A 392 3.38 6.89 13.66
CA THR A 392 2.67 8.04 14.23
C THR A 392 3.41 8.63 15.42
N SER A 393 4.01 7.81 16.30
CA SER A 393 4.82 8.35 17.41
C SER A 393 6.03 9.12 16.88
N ASN A 394 6.79 8.56 15.94
CA ASN A 394 7.91 9.23 15.29
C ASN A 394 7.52 10.61 14.75
N ASN A 395 6.47 10.66 13.92
CA ASN A 395 6.11 11.88 13.21
C ASN A 395 5.45 12.90 14.16
N VAL A 396 4.55 12.49 15.06
CA VAL A 396 3.89 13.41 16.00
C VAL A 396 4.88 14.00 17.01
N PHE A 397 5.82 13.21 17.55
CA PHE A 397 6.81 13.74 18.48
C PHE A 397 7.85 14.65 17.82
N ILE A 398 8.08 14.56 16.51
CA ILE A 398 8.90 15.54 15.76
C ILE A 398 8.07 16.78 15.40
N MET A 399 6.88 16.59 14.83
CA MET A 399 6.08 17.66 14.24
C MET A 399 5.40 18.57 15.27
N VAL A 400 4.99 18.05 16.44
CA VAL A 400 4.32 18.87 17.46
C VAL A 400 5.28 19.88 18.11
N PRO A 401 6.51 19.52 18.53
CA PRO A 401 7.50 20.49 19.00
C PRO A 401 7.80 21.61 17.99
N LEU A 402 8.00 21.28 16.71
CA LEU A 402 8.17 22.28 15.64
C LEU A 402 6.94 23.20 15.53
N ALA A 403 5.72 22.64 15.54
CA ALA A 403 4.51 23.44 15.51
C ALA A 403 4.34 24.36 16.75
N LEU A 404 4.91 23.98 17.90
CA LEU A 404 4.96 24.80 19.12
C LEU A 404 6.03 25.91 19.07
N THR A 405 7.06 25.77 18.23
CA THR A 405 7.98 26.87 17.87
C THR A 405 7.49 27.72 16.70
N GLY A 406 6.35 27.36 16.11
CA GLY A 406 5.73 28.05 14.98
C GLY A 406 6.26 27.59 13.61
N THR A 407 7.19 26.63 13.63
CA THR A 407 7.87 26.07 12.46
C THR A 407 7.08 24.89 11.91
N SER A 408 7.05 24.71 10.58
CA SER A 408 6.49 23.50 9.99
C SER A 408 7.54 22.40 9.86
N ALA A 409 7.12 21.14 9.87
CA ALA A 409 8.02 20.04 9.52
C ALA A 409 8.36 19.99 8.01
N PHE A 410 7.72 20.83 7.19
CA PHE A 410 8.09 21.08 5.80
C PHE A 410 8.88 22.37 5.62
N SER A 411 9.06 23.17 6.67
CA SER A 411 9.86 24.41 6.62
C SER A 411 11.33 24.10 6.42
N GLY A 412 12.06 25.01 5.77
CA GLY A 412 13.48 24.88 5.49
C GLY A 412 14.31 24.76 6.76
N GLN A 413 14.80 23.55 7.05
CA GLN A 413 15.76 23.34 8.14
C GLN A 413 17.19 23.58 7.62
N PRO A 414 18.09 24.19 8.42
CA PRO A 414 19.50 24.24 8.09
C PRO A 414 20.03 22.83 7.83
N VAL A 415 20.72 22.63 6.72
CA VAL A 415 21.38 21.33 6.44
C VAL A 415 22.58 21.19 7.37
N ALA A 416 22.33 20.65 8.56
CA ALA A 416 23.39 20.08 9.38
C ALA A 416 24.13 19.01 8.58
N GLY A 417 25.44 18.87 8.82
CA GLY A 417 26.24 17.81 8.24
C GLY A 417 25.81 16.41 8.70
N GLU A 418 26.58 15.39 8.35
CA GLU A 418 26.23 14.00 8.71
C GLU A 418 26.23 13.78 10.24
N ASP A 419 25.05 13.60 10.83
CA ASP A 419 24.88 13.27 12.25
C ASP A 419 24.70 11.76 12.48
N TRP A 420 25.83 11.08 12.63
CA TRP A 420 25.90 9.67 12.98
C TRP A 420 25.53 9.40 14.46
N LEU A 421 25.57 10.40 15.34
CA LEU A 421 25.20 10.24 16.75
C LEU A 421 23.67 10.19 16.90
N SER A 422 22.94 11.13 16.31
CA SER A 422 21.47 11.07 16.24
C SER A 422 21.00 9.81 15.52
N THR A 423 21.70 9.39 14.45
CA THR A 423 21.42 8.12 13.76
C THR A 423 21.57 6.92 14.70
N ALA A 424 22.64 6.86 15.51
CA ALA A 424 22.86 5.78 16.48
C ALA A 424 21.84 5.79 17.63
N ILE A 425 21.48 6.97 18.16
CA ILE A 425 20.44 7.15 19.17
C ILE A 425 19.09 6.66 18.63
N THR A 426 18.77 7.00 17.38
CA THR A 426 17.54 6.55 16.71
C THR A 426 17.52 5.04 16.51
N ALA A 427 18.63 4.45 16.07
CA ALA A 427 18.77 3.00 15.94
C ALA A 427 18.55 2.28 17.28
N ALA A 428 19.06 2.84 18.39
CA ALA A 428 18.84 2.33 19.73
C ALA A 428 17.36 2.46 20.16
N ALA A 429 16.72 3.60 19.91
CA ALA A 429 15.29 3.82 20.22
C ALA A 429 14.37 2.87 19.44
N LEU A 430 14.63 2.69 18.14
CA LEU A 430 13.91 1.74 17.27
C LEU A 430 14.11 0.28 17.71
N GLY A 431 15.35 -0.08 18.05
CA GLY A 431 15.66 -1.40 18.61
C GLY A 431 14.94 -1.66 19.94
N LEU A 432 14.95 -0.67 20.85
CA LEU A 432 14.24 -0.75 22.13
C LEU A 432 12.73 -0.86 21.94
N ALA A 433 12.13 -0.07 21.04
CA ALA A 433 10.70 -0.14 20.71
C ALA A 433 10.31 -1.52 20.13
N TYR A 434 11.13 -2.05 19.21
CA TYR A 434 10.93 -3.40 18.68
C TYR A 434 11.00 -4.47 19.78
N LEU A 435 12.01 -4.42 20.64
CA LEU A 435 12.19 -5.38 21.74
C LEU A 435 11.06 -5.28 22.77
N ALA A 436 10.62 -4.06 23.12
CA ALA A 436 9.51 -3.83 24.04
C ALA A 436 8.22 -4.47 23.52
N VAL A 437 7.87 -4.25 22.24
CA VAL A 437 6.75 -4.94 21.58
C VAL A 437 7.00 -6.46 21.50
N HIS A 438 8.24 -6.89 21.22
CA HIS A 438 8.59 -8.30 21.13
C HIS A 438 8.34 -9.06 22.45
N PHE A 439 8.66 -8.49 23.60
CA PHE A 439 8.46 -9.19 24.87
C PHE A 439 7.03 -9.01 25.42
N THR A 440 6.47 -7.80 25.39
CA THR A 440 5.11 -7.53 25.92
C THR A 440 3.99 -8.15 25.08
N MET A 441 4.16 -8.25 23.76
CA MET A 441 3.14 -8.77 22.83
C MET A 441 3.46 -10.20 22.36
N ALA A 442 4.00 -11.04 23.25
CA ALA A 442 4.36 -12.45 22.98
C ALA A 442 3.20 -13.26 22.35
N LYS A 443 1.99 -13.11 22.92
CA LYS A 443 0.77 -13.89 22.62
C LYS A 443 -0.07 -13.39 21.43
N THR A 444 0.37 -12.34 20.71
CA THR A 444 -0.36 -11.81 19.56
C THR A 444 -0.29 -12.77 18.37
N GLN A 445 -1.42 -13.01 17.70
CA GLN A 445 -1.50 -13.86 16.51
C GLN A 445 -0.64 -13.29 15.36
N ARG A 446 0.34 -14.07 14.91
CA ARG A 446 1.35 -13.67 13.89
C ARG A 446 1.10 -14.28 12.51
N PHE A 447 0.25 -15.31 12.45
CA PHE A 447 -0.04 -16.09 11.24
C PHE A 447 -1.55 -16.21 11.02
N THR A 448 -1.96 -16.48 9.79
CA THR A 448 -3.36 -16.62 9.36
C THR A 448 -4.10 -17.85 9.91
N THR A 449 -3.43 -18.74 10.65
CA THR A 449 -4.04 -19.90 11.34
C THR A 449 -5.07 -19.44 12.36
N GLY A 450 -6.27 -20.03 12.35
CA GLY A 450 -7.38 -19.61 13.23
C GLY A 450 -7.98 -18.25 12.85
N SER A 451 -7.80 -17.82 11.60
CA SER A 451 -8.56 -16.69 11.05
C SER A 451 -9.82 -17.23 10.36
N ALA A 452 -10.94 -16.51 10.45
CA ALA A 452 -12.21 -16.95 9.88
C ALA A 452 -12.15 -17.27 8.37
N ALA A 453 -11.15 -16.75 7.64
CA ALA A 453 -10.89 -17.08 6.25
C ALA A 453 -10.11 -18.39 6.06
N ALA A 454 -9.14 -18.67 6.93
CA ALA A 454 -8.41 -19.93 6.94
C ALA A 454 -9.32 -21.10 7.35
N ASP A 455 -10.16 -20.89 8.37
CA ASP A 455 -11.12 -21.89 8.87
C ASP A 455 -12.16 -22.29 7.81
N MET A 456 -12.44 -21.42 6.83
CA MET A 456 -13.28 -21.73 5.66
C MET A 456 -12.60 -22.63 4.62
N LEU A 457 -11.27 -22.75 4.66
CA LEU A 457 -10.46 -23.56 3.75
C LEU A 457 -9.97 -24.87 4.38
N GLU A 458 -10.09 -25.03 5.71
CA GLU A 458 -9.74 -26.28 6.38
C GLU A 458 -10.76 -27.39 6.05
N PRO A 459 -10.32 -28.64 5.77
CA PRO A 459 -11.23 -29.74 5.52
C PRO A 459 -12.11 -29.98 6.75
N ARG A 460 -13.42 -29.72 6.63
CA ARG A 460 -14.36 -30.08 7.69
C ARG A 460 -14.27 -31.59 7.95
N PRO A 461 -14.21 -32.04 9.21
CA PRO A 461 -14.32 -33.46 9.52
C PRO A 461 -15.57 -34.02 8.86
N VAL A 462 -15.42 -35.11 8.10
CA VAL A 462 -16.57 -35.86 7.60
C VAL A 462 -17.31 -36.36 8.84
N ALA A 463 -18.55 -35.92 9.03
CA ALA A 463 -19.37 -36.41 10.13
C ALA A 463 -19.40 -37.95 10.06
N PRO A 464 -19.18 -38.67 11.16
CA PRO A 464 -19.18 -40.13 11.13
C PRO A 464 -20.51 -40.59 10.54
N GLN A 465 -20.44 -41.36 9.45
CA GLN A 465 -21.62 -41.93 8.84
C GLN A 465 -22.33 -42.75 9.91
N GLN A 466 -23.56 -42.37 10.25
CA GLN A 466 -24.39 -43.22 11.11
C GLN A 466 -24.50 -44.58 10.41
N PRO A 467 -24.19 -45.69 11.09
CA PRO A 467 -24.35 -47.01 10.49
C PRO A 467 -25.81 -47.16 10.07
N ALA A 468 -26.03 -47.58 8.83
CA ALA A 468 -27.37 -47.81 8.33
C ALA A 468 -28.10 -48.78 9.27
N PRO A 469 -29.38 -48.51 9.63
CA PRO A 469 -30.13 -49.41 10.49
C PRO A 469 -30.15 -50.79 9.85
N ALA A 470 -29.66 -51.80 10.58
CA ALA A 470 -29.66 -53.16 10.11
C ALA A 470 -31.11 -53.57 9.81
N SER A 471 -31.38 -53.90 8.56
CA SER A 471 -32.68 -54.43 8.14
C SER A 471 -32.90 -55.76 8.86
N ALA A 472 -33.81 -55.76 9.84
CA ALA A 472 -34.28 -56.99 10.45
C ALA A 472 -35.04 -57.79 9.37
N TYR A 473 -34.56 -59.01 9.14
CA TYR A 473 -35.19 -60.03 8.30
C TYR A 473 -36.16 -60.88 9.14
#